data_AF-A0A4D8R9Y9-F1
#
_entry.id   AF-A0A4D8R9Y9-F1
#
_cell.length_a   1.000
_cell.length_b   1.000
_cell.length_c   1.000
_cell.angle_alpha   90.00
_cell.angle_beta   90.00
_cell.angle_gamma   90.00
#
_symmetry.space_group_name_H-M   'P 1'
#
loop_
_entity.id
_entity.type
_entity.pdbx_description
1 polymer ?
#
loop_
_entity_poly.entity_id
_entity_poly.type
_entity_poly.pdbx_seq_one_letter_code
_entity_poly.pdbx_strand_id
1 'polypeptide(L)'
;METTPSTPATAAPAAEWAKVELLGHRTRYGLAREVERYGTKMLRIDVFGPGSDTPILTEFYAGQALFGYRPCTEECARAWASDRWNLPEEVRPALPAPDNASVHAEFDVLDGDARPADISDDLTS
;
A
#
# COMPACT_ATOMS: atom_id res chain seq x y z
N MET A 1 48.22 -33.74 -4.31
CA MET A 1 47.69 -32.38 -4.56
C MET A 1 46.21 -32.56 -4.80
N GLU A 2 45.41 -32.48 -3.74
CA GLU A 2 43.97 -32.69 -3.81
C GLU A 2 43.32 -31.37 -4.21
N THR A 3 42.76 -31.31 -5.42
CA THR A 3 42.02 -30.15 -5.91
C THR A 3 40.63 -30.16 -5.27
N THR A 4 40.41 -29.30 -4.29
CA THR A 4 39.06 -29.04 -3.75
C THR A 4 38.19 -28.45 -4.86
N PRO A 5 36.99 -28.99 -5.15
CA PRO A 5 36.09 -28.38 -6.10
C PRO A 5 35.58 -27.05 -5.52
N SER A 6 35.92 -25.95 -6.20
CA SER A 6 35.36 -24.64 -5.92
C SER A 6 33.87 -24.68 -6.27
N THR A 7 33.01 -24.69 -5.26
CA THR A 7 31.56 -24.54 -5.41
C THR A 7 31.25 -23.28 -6.22
N PRO A 8 30.46 -23.35 -7.31
CA PRO A 8 30.07 -22.16 -8.03
C PRO A 8 29.19 -21.31 -7.10
N ALA A 9 29.61 -20.06 -6.87
CA ALA A 9 28.79 -19.07 -6.19
C ALA A 9 27.49 -18.91 -6.98
N THR A 10 26.40 -19.50 -6.48
CA THR A 10 25.05 -19.31 -7.03
C THR A 10 24.78 -17.82 -7.11
N ALA A 11 24.69 -17.30 -8.34
CA ALA A 11 24.32 -15.91 -8.59
C ALA A 11 23.01 -15.61 -7.86
N ALA A 12 22.95 -14.48 -7.15
CA ALA A 12 21.73 -14.05 -6.49
C ALA A 12 20.58 -13.97 -7.51
N PRO A 13 19.35 -14.36 -7.13
CA PRO A 13 18.22 -14.27 -8.04
C PRO A 13 18.06 -12.84 -8.57
N ALA A 14 17.73 -12.74 -9.86
CA ALA A 14 17.46 -11.46 -10.51
C ALA A 14 16.31 -10.74 -9.80
N ALA A 15 16.31 -9.41 -9.88
CA ALA A 15 15.23 -8.64 -9.30
C ALA A 15 13.91 -8.89 -10.05
N GLU A 16 12.80 -8.96 -9.33
CA GLU A 16 11.47 -9.20 -9.90
C GLU A 16 10.42 -8.29 -9.26
N TRP A 17 9.38 -7.95 -10.01
CA TRP A 17 8.28 -7.15 -9.47
C TRP A 17 7.36 -8.03 -8.62
N ALA A 18 7.01 -7.58 -7.42
CA ALA A 18 6.20 -8.37 -6.51
C ALA A 18 5.34 -7.53 -5.57
N LYS A 19 4.23 -8.15 -5.13
CA LYS A 19 3.52 -7.82 -3.89
C LYS A 19 4.12 -8.63 -2.74
N VAL A 20 4.55 -7.94 -1.69
CA VAL A 20 5.13 -8.53 -0.48
C VAL A 20 4.24 -8.19 0.71
N GLU A 21 3.78 -9.21 1.41
CA GLU A 21 3.04 -9.09 2.66
C GLU A 21 3.99 -9.35 3.83
N LEU A 22 4.01 -8.42 4.78
CA LEU A 22 4.97 -8.35 5.86
C LEU A 22 4.23 -8.46 7.18
N LEU A 23 4.56 -9.48 7.98
CA LEU A 23 3.99 -9.72 9.31
C LEU A 23 2.44 -9.70 9.33
N GLY A 24 1.78 -9.99 8.20
CA GLY A 24 0.32 -10.03 8.05
C GLY A 24 -0.43 -8.68 8.08
N HIS A 25 0.24 -7.55 8.31
CA HIS A 25 -0.43 -6.25 8.47
C HIS A 25 0.10 -5.14 7.55
N ARG A 26 1.24 -5.36 6.92
CA ARG A 26 1.86 -4.40 6.00
C ARG A 26 1.99 -5.03 4.63
N THR A 27 1.78 -4.23 3.59
CA THR A 27 1.97 -4.65 2.21
C THR A 27 2.88 -3.67 1.49
N ARG A 28 3.75 -4.20 0.63
CA ARG A 28 4.63 -3.45 -0.25
C ARG A 28 4.55 -3.97 -1.67
N TYR A 29 4.67 -3.05 -2.62
CA TYR A 29 4.67 -3.33 -4.05
C TYR A 29 5.91 -2.68 -4.65
N GLY A 30 6.72 -3.45 -5.36
CA GLY A 30 7.97 -2.93 -5.87
C GLY A 30 8.87 -3.97 -6.50
N LEU A 31 10.07 -3.54 -6.86
CA LEU A 31 11.11 -4.39 -7.41
C LEU A 31 11.87 -5.05 -6.25
N ALA A 32 11.65 -6.35 -6.09
CA ALA A 32 12.15 -7.16 -5.01
C ALA A 32 13.40 -7.95 -5.45
N ARG A 33 14.36 -8.13 -4.53
CA ARG A 33 15.52 -9.01 -4.73
C ARG A 33 16.12 -9.49 -3.42
N GLU A 34 16.77 -10.65 -3.45
CA GLU A 34 17.62 -11.07 -2.35
C GLU A 34 18.90 -10.22 -2.30
N VAL A 35 19.29 -9.82 -1.10
CA VAL A 35 20.57 -9.15 -0.83
C VAL A 35 21.16 -9.68 0.48
N GLU A 36 22.45 -9.48 0.68
CA GLU A 36 23.08 -9.64 1.97
C GLU A 36 23.39 -8.27 2.59
N ARG A 37 23.00 -8.08 3.85
CA ARG A 37 23.27 -6.86 4.63
C ARG A 37 23.62 -7.26 6.05
N TYR A 38 24.67 -6.66 6.61
CA TYR A 38 25.10 -6.89 7.98
C TYR A 38 25.30 -8.40 8.31
N GLY A 39 25.82 -9.16 7.34
CA GLY A 39 26.04 -10.61 7.48
C GLY A 39 24.77 -11.47 7.47
N THR A 40 23.62 -10.91 7.08
CA THR A 40 22.33 -11.61 7.04
C THR A 40 21.69 -11.49 5.67
N LYS A 41 21.10 -12.58 5.16
CA LYS A 41 20.27 -12.54 3.96
C LYS A 41 18.96 -11.78 4.24
N MET A 42 18.64 -10.83 3.38
CA MET A 42 17.46 -9.98 3.47
C MET A 42 16.76 -9.88 2.12
N LEU A 43 15.45 -9.66 2.16
CA LEU A 43 14.69 -9.14 1.04
C LEU A 43 14.90 -7.63 0.98
N ARG A 44 15.37 -7.12 -0.16
CA ARG A 44 15.27 -5.70 -0.49
C ARG A 44 14.05 -5.49 -1.38
N ILE A 45 13.26 -4.46 -1.10
CA ILE A 45 12.18 -4.01 -1.99
C ILE A 45 12.34 -2.51 -2.27
N ASP A 46 12.38 -2.19 -3.57
CA ASP A 46 12.42 -0.83 -4.08
C ASP A 46 11.02 -0.43 -4.56
N VAL A 47 10.40 0.56 -3.89
CA VAL A 47 9.06 1.06 -4.19
C VAL A 47 9.16 2.31 -5.05
N PHE A 48 8.42 2.35 -6.16
CA PHE A 48 8.47 3.44 -7.12
C PHE A 48 7.18 4.26 -7.05
N GLY A 49 7.33 5.57 -7.02
CA GLY A 49 6.20 6.48 -7.11
C GLY A 49 5.64 6.55 -8.55
N PRO A 50 4.43 7.10 -8.72
CA PRO A 50 3.85 7.34 -10.05
C PRO A 50 4.81 8.14 -10.95
N GLY A 51 5.11 7.62 -12.14
CA GLY A 51 5.99 8.28 -13.11
C GLY A 51 7.46 8.44 -12.70
N SER A 52 7.89 7.79 -11.60
CA SER A 52 9.28 7.87 -11.15
C SER A 52 10.08 6.61 -11.52
N ASP A 53 11.22 6.80 -12.17
CA ASP A 53 12.21 5.73 -12.42
C ASP A 53 13.18 5.54 -11.25
N THR A 54 13.14 6.43 -10.26
CA THR A 54 13.90 6.30 -9.01
C THR A 54 12.96 5.80 -7.90
N PRO A 55 13.39 4.83 -7.07
CA PRO A 55 12.57 4.41 -5.95
C PRO A 55 12.39 5.56 -4.95
N ILE A 56 11.15 5.78 -4.54
CA ILE A 56 10.80 6.75 -3.49
C ILE A 56 11.08 6.18 -2.09
N LEU A 57 11.19 4.86 -1.99
CA LEU A 57 11.43 4.14 -0.75
C LEU A 57 12.16 2.83 -1.06
N THR A 58 13.22 2.55 -0.30
CA THR A 58 13.91 1.26 -0.31
C THR A 58 13.85 0.69 1.10
N GLU A 59 13.26 -0.50 1.24
CA GLU A 59 13.17 -1.19 2.52
C GLU A 59 13.89 -2.54 2.48
N PHE A 60 14.29 -3.00 3.67
CA PHE A 60 14.95 -4.29 3.87
C PHE A 60 14.21 -5.08 4.93
N TYR A 61 13.90 -6.34 4.64
CA TYR A 61 13.19 -7.24 5.55
C TYR A 61 13.94 -8.55 5.68
N ALA A 62 14.00 -9.09 6.90
CA ALA A 62 14.47 -10.46 7.10
C ALA A 62 13.47 -11.46 6.49
N GLY A 63 13.94 -12.61 6.03
CA GLY A 63 13.08 -13.66 5.45
C GLY A 63 11.90 -14.06 6.36
N GLN A 64 12.12 -14.07 7.67
CA GLN A 64 11.09 -14.42 8.68
C GLN A 64 9.98 -13.38 8.82
N ALA A 65 10.13 -12.18 8.26
CA ALA A 65 9.09 -11.15 8.28
C ALA A 65 8.08 -11.32 7.13
N LEU A 66 8.37 -12.16 6.14
CA LEU A 66 7.50 -12.37 4.99
C LEU A 66 6.32 -13.26 5.40
N PHE A 67 5.12 -12.73 5.22
CA PHE A 67 3.87 -13.47 5.32
C PHE A 67 3.42 -14.02 3.96
N GLY A 68 3.70 -13.28 2.89
CA GLY A 68 3.33 -13.67 1.54
C GLY A 68 4.20 -12.96 0.50
N TYR A 69 4.47 -13.67 -0.60
CA TYR A 69 5.25 -13.15 -1.73
C TYR A 69 4.53 -13.55 -3.02
N ARG A 70 4.15 -12.55 -3.82
CA ARG A 70 3.43 -12.77 -5.09
C ARG A 70 4.11 -11.97 -6.20
N PRO A 71 4.86 -12.63 -7.09
CA PRO A 71 5.37 -11.98 -8.30
C PRO A 71 4.22 -11.37 -9.10
N CYS A 72 4.46 -10.20 -9.69
CA CYS A 72 3.51 -9.49 -10.53
C CYS A 72 4.24 -8.74 -11.66
N THR A 73 3.49 -8.06 -12.51
CA THR A 73 4.07 -7.20 -13.55
C THR A 73 4.46 -5.85 -12.95
N GLU A 74 5.37 -5.14 -13.63
CA GLU A 74 5.73 -3.76 -13.29
C GLU A 74 4.50 -2.84 -13.22
N GLU A 75 3.62 -2.94 -14.22
CA GLU A 75 2.39 -2.16 -14.31
C GLU A 75 1.51 -2.34 -13.06
N CYS A 76 1.26 -3.59 -12.64
CA CYS A 76 0.50 -3.89 -11.43
C CYS A 76 1.19 -3.34 -10.16
N ALA A 77 2.50 -3.54 -10.03
CA ALA A 77 3.25 -3.07 -8.86
C ALA A 77 3.20 -1.53 -8.73
N ARG A 78 3.40 -0.81 -9.84
CA ARG A 78 3.34 0.67 -9.87
C ARG A 78 1.93 1.20 -9.62
N ALA A 79 0.91 0.55 -10.20
CA ALA A 79 -0.48 0.92 -9.97
C ALA A 79 -0.84 0.82 -8.48
N TRP A 80 -0.48 -0.27 -7.80
CA TRP A 80 -0.76 -0.43 -6.37
C TRP A 80 0.14 0.40 -5.45
N ALA A 81 1.38 0.69 -5.86
CA ALA A 81 2.27 1.59 -5.14
C ALA A 81 1.79 3.06 -5.16
N SER A 82 0.94 3.44 -6.12
CA SER A 82 0.33 4.78 -6.17
C SER A 82 -0.69 5.04 -5.07
N ASP A 83 -1.21 3.98 -4.46
CA ASP A 83 -2.12 4.06 -3.32
C ASP A 83 -1.36 4.51 -2.07
N ARG A 84 -1.69 5.72 -1.59
CA ARG A 84 -1.09 6.37 -0.42
C ARG A 84 -1.15 5.49 0.84
N TRP A 85 -2.11 4.58 0.96
CA TRP A 85 -2.29 3.73 2.15
C TRP A 85 -1.28 2.58 2.18
N ASN A 86 -0.67 2.25 1.03
CA ASN A 86 0.39 1.25 0.94
C ASN A 86 1.79 1.83 1.22
N LEU A 87 1.90 3.14 1.44
CA LEU A 87 3.15 3.85 1.69
C LEU A 87 3.30 4.26 3.17
N PRO A 88 4.53 4.21 3.72
CA PRO A 88 4.80 4.73 5.05
C PRO A 88 4.75 6.27 5.07
N GLU A 89 4.51 6.85 6.24
CA GLU A 89 4.16 8.26 6.41
C GLU A 89 5.12 9.24 5.77
N GLU A 90 6.41 8.94 5.86
CA GLU A 90 7.52 9.77 5.42
C GLU A 90 7.52 10.01 3.90
N VAL A 91 6.93 9.09 3.13
CA VAL A 91 6.88 9.16 1.66
C VAL A 91 5.46 9.24 1.12
N ARG A 92 4.45 9.38 1.99
CA ARG A 92 3.06 9.54 1.56
C ARG A 92 2.91 10.87 0.81
N PRO A 93 2.32 10.87 -0.39
CA PRO A 93 1.94 12.10 -1.06
C PRO A 93 1.06 12.98 -0.16
N ALA A 94 1.28 14.29 -0.23
CA ALA A 94 0.37 15.26 0.38
C ALA A 94 -1.02 15.12 -0.23
N LEU A 95 -2.06 15.30 0.58
CA LEU A 95 -3.42 15.37 0.04
C LEU A 95 -3.54 16.62 -0.84
N PRO A 96 -4.34 16.56 -1.92
CA PRO A 96 -4.69 17.76 -2.65
C PRO A 96 -5.32 18.77 -1.68
N ALA A 97 -5.04 20.05 -1.89
CA ALA A 97 -5.72 21.09 -1.14
C ALA A 97 -7.24 20.93 -1.34
N PRO A 98 -8.05 21.14 -0.29
CA PRO A 98 -9.49 21.10 -0.44
C PRO A 98 -9.92 22.13 -1.47
N ASP A 99 -10.87 21.77 -2.34
CA ASP A 99 -11.51 22.74 -3.21
C ASP A 99 -12.21 23.78 -2.31
N ASN A 100 -11.76 25.03 -2.44
CA ASN A 100 -12.33 26.20 -1.77
C ASN A 100 -13.80 26.47 -2.15
N ALA A 101 -14.38 25.66 -3.05
CA ALA A 101 -15.75 25.77 -3.53
C ALA A 101 -16.81 25.14 -2.60
N SER A 102 -16.44 24.45 -1.53
CA SER A 102 -17.41 23.77 -0.65
C SER A 102 -17.29 24.20 0.82
N VAL A 103 -17.77 25.41 1.12
CA VAL A 103 -17.98 25.86 2.50
C VAL A 103 -19.43 26.28 2.74
N HIS A 104 -20.41 25.54 2.20
CA HIS A 104 -21.82 25.59 2.65
C HIS A 104 -22.52 24.27 2.31
N ALA A 105 -22.06 23.16 2.89
CA ALA A 105 -22.95 22.02 3.07
C ALA A 105 -23.72 22.29 4.36
N GLU A 106 -24.85 22.96 4.22
CA GLU A 106 -25.86 23.05 5.27
C GLU A 106 -26.17 21.63 5.75
N PHE A 107 -25.70 21.33 6.97
CA PHE A 107 -26.02 20.10 7.67
C PHE A 107 -27.49 20.25 8.07
N ASP A 108 -28.38 19.87 7.16
CA ASP A 108 -29.82 19.89 7.40
C ASP A 108 -30.11 18.84 8.46
N VAL A 109 -30.09 19.28 9.72
CA VAL A 109 -30.60 18.51 10.84
C VAL A 109 -32.09 18.41 10.56
N LEU A 110 -32.49 17.33 9.90
CA LEU A 110 -33.88 16.92 9.80
C LEU A 110 -34.40 16.81 11.23
N ASP A 111 -35.09 17.87 11.69
CA ASP A 111 -35.75 17.91 12.98
C ASP A 111 -36.89 16.88 12.93
N GLY A 112 -36.57 15.66 13.34
CA GLY A 112 -37.40 14.47 13.18
C GLY A 112 -38.63 14.42 14.09
N ASP A 113 -39.12 15.55 14.60
CA ASP A 113 -40.23 15.60 15.55
C ASP A 113 -41.44 16.43 15.07
N ALA A 114 -41.55 16.66 13.75
CA ALA A 114 -42.80 17.14 13.16
C ALA A 114 -43.86 16.01 13.22
N ARG A 115 -44.54 15.88 14.36
CA ARG A 115 -45.79 15.12 14.42
C ARG A 115 -46.78 15.73 13.43
N PRO A 116 -47.38 14.95 12.52
CA PRO A 116 -48.38 15.49 11.61
C PRO A 116 -49.52 16.09 12.43
N ALA A 117 -49.79 17.37 12.19
CA ALA A 117 -50.93 18.07 12.76
C ALA A 117 -52.22 17.42 12.25
N ASP A 118 -52.95 16.83 13.19
CA ASP A 118 -54.41 16.76 13.26
C ASP A 118 -55.12 16.48 11.91
N ILE A 119 -55.21 15.19 11.55
CA ILE A 119 -56.29 14.75 10.66
C ILE A 119 -57.55 14.78 11.52
N SER A 120 -58.36 15.81 11.33
CA SER A 120 -59.68 15.93 11.95
C SER A 120 -60.51 14.69 11.62
N ASP A 121 -60.88 13.93 12.65
CA ASP A 121 -61.94 12.93 12.62
C ASP A 121 -63.26 13.63 12.26
N ASP A 122 -63.65 13.58 10.99
CA ASP A 122 -65.00 13.93 10.56
C ASP A 122 -65.89 12.69 10.65
N LEU A 123 -66.37 12.45 11.87
CA LEU A 123 -67.34 11.43 12.25
C LEU A 123 -68.68 12.12 12.54
N THR A 124 -69.45 12.45 11.49
CA THR A 124 -70.92 12.65 11.49
C THR A 124 -71.37 12.70 10.02
N SER A 125 -72.40 12.04 9.50
CA SER A 125 -73.57 11.31 10.02
C SER A 125 -74.08 10.36 8.92
#